data_AF-A0A0C3S792-F1
#
_entry.id   AF-A0A0C3S792-F1
#
_cell.length_a   1.000
_cell.length_b   1.000
_cell.length_c   1.000
_cell.angle_alpha   90.00
_cell.angle_beta   90.00
_cell.angle_gamma   90.00
#
_symmetry.space_group_name_H-M   'P 1'
#
loop_
_entity.id
_entity.type
_entity.pdbx_description
1 polymer ?
#
loop_
_entity_poly.entity_id
_entity_poly.type
_entity_poly.pdbx_seq_one_letter_code
_entity_poly.pdbx_strand_id
1 'polypeptide(L)'
;MAGHTTAQSIASRAVVLFSMLASFAAARSIPAGEPVDPFTDPKDDPFNPLHYIANNGLTAMAVALVLVVALPQTYFTWRIGGRFMLAMIIAEYTYTLGIAFRFGLHSNPDSTSLYILYYLFVTLSPCGFIAAEYVLLGRMARWLDGHQHVLIPPNRVTLCFVLSDVVTFLTQAAGGSISASAHEDPKKAQTGSRIFLAGLAMQLASFFFFTCVYIRFLYRMRKYENHVWVRDRGLKWYNDWRALAGAMFVSCIGILIRSVYRTIELSEGFDGFLTRTEVYFFVLDFVPLLIALIAYVPFWPGRFIPKGVTFSSKPEEPQRQSADGTLQDQDKVDTPVVDKE
;
A
#
# COMPACT_ATOMS: atom_id res chain seq x y z
N MET A 1 0.86 11.37 -29.23
CA MET A 1 0.67 10.52 -28.02
C MET A 1 1.57 10.88 -26.83
N ALA A 2 2.28 12.03 -26.83
CA ALA A 2 3.16 12.42 -25.70
C ALA A 2 2.47 13.32 -24.63
N GLY A 3 1.28 13.86 -24.91
CA GLY A 3 0.60 14.81 -24.02
C GLY A 3 -0.25 14.21 -22.89
N HIS A 4 -0.63 12.93 -22.98
CA HIS A 4 -1.49 12.29 -21.98
C HIS A 4 -0.71 11.84 -20.73
N THR A 5 0.56 11.48 -20.89
CA THR A 5 1.46 11.04 -19.80
C THR A 5 1.98 12.22 -18.95
N THR A 6 2.15 13.40 -19.55
CA THR A 6 2.53 14.60 -18.82
C THR A 6 1.38 15.13 -17.96
N ALA A 7 0.13 15.07 -18.45
CA ALA A 7 -1.04 15.49 -17.70
C ALA A 7 -1.29 14.66 -16.42
N GLN A 8 -1.13 13.33 -16.48
CA GLN A 8 -1.25 12.46 -15.29
C GLN A 8 -0.12 12.69 -14.28
N SER A 9 1.10 12.97 -14.74
CA SER A 9 2.24 13.31 -13.88
C SER A 9 2.02 14.64 -13.16
N ILE A 10 1.51 15.65 -13.86
CA ILE A 10 1.19 16.97 -13.30
C ILE A 10 0.05 16.86 -12.30
N ALA A 11 -1.00 16.08 -12.59
CA ALA A 11 -2.11 15.85 -11.66
C ALA A 11 -1.65 15.13 -10.38
N SER A 12 -0.79 14.10 -10.49
CA SER A 12 -0.25 13.41 -9.31
C SER A 12 0.63 14.32 -8.45
N ARG A 13 1.46 15.16 -9.09
CA ARG A 13 2.30 16.15 -8.41
C ARG A 13 1.46 17.25 -7.77
N ALA A 14 0.39 17.67 -8.43
CA ALA A 14 -0.55 18.66 -7.90
C ALA A 14 -1.31 18.12 -6.68
N VAL A 15 -1.72 16.85 -6.68
CA VAL A 15 -2.39 16.22 -5.52
C VAL A 15 -1.42 16.06 -4.33
N VAL A 16 -0.16 15.71 -4.59
CA VAL A 16 0.88 15.64 -3.55
C VAL A 16 1.24 17.04 -3.02
N LEU A 17 1.34 18.04 -3.90
CA LEU A 17 1.55 19.43 -3.49
C LEU A 17 0.35 19.98 -2.72
N PHE A 18 -0.88 19.66 -3.13
CA PHE A 18 -2.09 20.12 -2.48
C PHE A 18 -2.28 19.46 -1.10
N SER A 19 -1.91 18.18 -0.95
CA SER A 19 -1.91 17.49 0.34
C SER A 19 -0.79 17.99 1.28
N MET A 20 0.39 18.30 0.74
CA MET A 20 1.46 18.96 1.50
C MET A 20 1.10 20.40 1.89
N LEU A 21 0.50 21.18 0.98
CA LEU A 21 0.06 22.56 1.23
C LEU A 21 -1.13 22.62 2.19
N ALA A 22 -2.07 21.69 2.12
CA ALA A 22 -3.15 21.57 3.10
C ALA A 22 -2.61 21.23 4.49
N SER A 23 -1.60 20.36 4.59
CA SER A 23 -0.91 20.04 5.84
C SER A 23 -0.12 21.23 6.40
N PHE A 24 0.49 22.04 5.53
CA PHE A 24 1.24 23.25 5.92
C PHE A 24 0.32 24.43 6.28
N ALA A 25 -0.82 24.57 5.62
CA ALA A 25 -1.81 25.59 5.93
C ALA A 25 -2.49 25.32 7.28
N ALA A 26 -2.75 24.05 7.59
CA ALA A 26 -3.25 23.63 8.91
C ALA A 26 -2.22 23.85 10.04
N ALA A 27 -0.91 23.78 9.73
CA ALA A 27 0.15 24.05 10.70
C ALA A 27 0.34 25.55 11.02
N ARG A 28 -0.26 26.47 10.24
CA ARG A 28 -0.03 27.91 10.38
C ARG A 28 -1.05 28.63 11.28
N SER A 29 -2.11 27.95 11.68
CA SER A 29 -3.15 28.48 12.58
C SER A 29 -3.14 27.72 13.90
N ILE A 30 -2.05 27.85 14.67
CA ILE A 30 -1.93 27.28 16.02
C ILE A 30 -2.30 28.39 17.02
N PRO A 31 -3.55 28.48 17.51
CA PRO A 31 -3.81 29.22 18.73
C PRO A 31 -3.17 28.47 19.91
N ALA A 32 -2.47 29.19 20.78
CA ALA A 32 -1.99 28.64 22.04
C ALA A 32 -3.21 28.23 22.88
N GLY A 33 -3.31 26.94 23.22
CA GLY A 33 -4.32 26.45 24.16
C GLY A 33 -4.13 27.05 25.55
N GLU A 34 -5.21 27.09 26.33
CA GLU A 34 -5.20 27.51 27.74
C GLU A 34 -4.23 26.65 28.58
N PRO A 35 -3.71 27.19 29.71
CA PRO A 35 -2.67 26.53 30.48
C PRO A 35 -3.13 25.16 31.04
N VAL A 36 -2.31 24.14 30.77
CA VAL A 36 -2.41 22.77 31.29
C VAL A 36 -2.58 22.79 32.80
N ASP A 37 -3.64 22.18 33.34
CA ASP A 37 -3.75 21.93 34.79
C ASP A 37 -2.77 20.80 35.16
N PRO A 38 -1.69 21.08 35.92
CA PRO A 38 -0.64 20.10 36.20
C PRO A 38 -1.09 18.93 37.10
N PHE A 39 -2.32 18.95 37.62
CA PHE A 39 -2.81 18.01 38.64
C PHE A 39 -3.90 17.04 38.17
N THR A 40 -4.33 17.10 36.90
CA THR A 40 -5.30 16.15 36.33
C THR A 40 -4.58 14.87 35.88
N ASP A 41 -5.07 13.69 36.29
CA ASP A 41 -4.56 12.41 35.77
C ASP A 41 -4.74 12.41 34.24
N PRO A 42 -3.70 12.14 33.43
CA PRO A 42 -3.79 12.14 31.97
C PRO A 42 -4.91 11.26 31.40
N LYS A 43 -5.43 10.30 32.20
CA LYS A 43 -6.56 9.42 31.87
C LYS A 43 -7.94 10.05 31.99
N ASP A 44 -8.05 11.10 32.80
CA ASP A 44 -9.30 11.79 33.15
C ASP A 44 -9.33 13.22 32.58
N ASP A 45 -8.32 13.62 31.81
CA ASP A 45 -8.24 14.92 31.15
C ASP A 45 -9.12 14.95 29.87
N PRO A 46 -10.21 15.75 29.84
CA PRO A 46 -11.08 15.86 28.67
C PRO A 46 -10.40 16.49 27.45
N PHE A 47 -9.27 17.18 27.63
CA PHE A 47 -8.55 17.90 26.58
C PHE A 47 -7.42 17.08 25.95
N ASN A 48 -7.04 15.96 26.56
CA ASN A 48 -6.03 15.05 26.01
C ASN A 48 -6.68 13.94 25.16
N PRO A 49 -6.66 14.02 23.82
CA PRO A 49 -7.31 13.02 22.95
C PRO A 49 -6.67 11.62 23.01
N LEU A 50 -5.47 11.47 23.58
CA LEU A 50 -4.87 10.15 23.82
C LEU A 50 -5.29 9.54 25.16
N HIS A 51 -5.77 10.32 26.13
CA HIS A 51 -5.98 9.90 27.53
C HIS A 51 -4.73 9.24 28.19
N TYR A 52 -3.54 9.40 27.60
CA TYR A 52 -2.25 9.00 28.15
C TYR A 52 -1.14 9.88 27.58
N ILE A 53 -0.01 9.94 28.27
CA ILE A 53 1.19 10.65 27.79
C ILE A 53 2.02 9.68 26.95
N ALA A 54 2.22 9.99 25.68
CA ALA A 54 2.99 9.14 24.76
C ALA A 54 4.42 8.91 25.27
N ASN A 55 4.91 7.67 25.25
CA ASN A 55 6.28 7.40 25.70
C ASN A 55 7.29 7.74 24.59
N ASN A 56 8.18 8.71 24.86
CA ASN A 56 9.23 9.12 23.93
C ASN A 56 10.19 7.99 23.56
N GLY A 57 10.50 7.08 24.51
CA GLY A 57 11.38 5.94 24.27
C GLY A 57 10.77 4.93 23.28
N LEU A 58 9.50 4.57 23.47
CA LEU A 58 8.78 3.67 22.55
C LEU A 58 8.59 4.30 21.17
N THR A 59 8.27 5.60 21.15
CA THR A 59 8.13 6.38 19.90
C THR A 59 9.46 6.44 19.13
N ALA A 60 10.58 6.73 19.81
CA ALA A 60 11.90 6.76 19.19
C ALA A 60 12.32 5.38 18.67
N MET A 61 12.06 4.31 19.42
CA MET A 61 12.31 2.95 19.00
C MET A 61 11.51 2.60 17.73
N ALA A 62 10.23 2.93 17.68
CA ALA A 62 9.40 2.65 16.51
C ALA A 62 9.84 3.42 15.26
N VAL A 63 10.16 4.71 15.40
CA VAL A 63 10.75 5.52 14.31
C VAL A 63 12.05 4.89 13.81
N ALA A 64 12.95 4.53 14.73
CA ALA A 64 14.23 3.90 14.38
C ALA A 64 14.04 2.57 13.65
N LEU A 65 13.15 1.70 14.13
CA LEU A 65 12.88 0.39 13.52
C LEU A 65 12.33 0.51 12.09
N VAL A 66 11.40 1.44 11.85
CA VAL A 66 10.85 1.66 10.50
C VAL A 66 11.93 2.25 9.59
N LEU A 67 12.74 3.19 10.07
CA LEU A 67 13.84 3.76 9.28
C LEU A 67 14.92 2.73 8.94
N VAL A 68 15.24 1.82 9.86
CA VAL A 68 16.18 0.71 9.63
C VAL A 68 15.70 -0.20 8.49
N VAL A 69 14.39 -0.31 8.27
CA VAL A 69 13.81 -1.06 7.15
C VAL A 69 13.71 -0.20 5.88
N ALA A 70 13.26 1.04 6.00
CA ALA A 70 13.00 1.93 4.87
C ALA A 70 14.28 2.37 4.13
N LEU A 71 15.39 2.58 4.86
CA LEU A 71 16.66 3.00 4.26
C LEU A 71 17.25 1.92 3.33
N PRO A 72 17.40 0.64 3.74
CA PRO A 72 17.78 -0.45 2.84
C PRO A 72 16.83 -0.62 1.65
N GLN A 73 15.51 -0.56 1.86
CA GLN A 73 14.53 -0.69 0.76
C GLN A 73 14.67 0.44 -0.27
N THR A 74 14.90 1.66 0.19
CA THR A 74 15.18 2.82 -0.67
C THR A 74 16.47 2.61 -1.46
N TYR A 75 17.53 2.13 -0.81
CA TYR A 75 18.78 1.77 -1.47
C TYR A 75 18.58 0.69 -2.54
N PHE A 76 17.84 -0.38 -2.23
CA PHE A 76 17.53 -1.45 -3.18
C PHE A 76 16.71 -0.96 -4.37
N THR A 77 15.73 -0.08 -4.15
CA THR A 77 14.94 0.53 -5.23
C THR A 77 15.81 1.28 -6.23
N TRP A 78 16.79 2.03 -5.72
CA TRP A 78 17.66 2.86 -6.54
C TRP A 78 18.75 2.04 -7.24
N ARG A 79 19.31 1.02 -6.59
CA ARG A 79 20.43 0.23 -7.11
C ARG A 79 20.00 -0.99 -7.93
N ILE A 80 19.10 -1.81 -7.39
CA ILE A 80 18.63 -3.07 -7.99
C ILE A 80 17.48 -2.79 -8.98
N GLY A 81 16.77 -1.68 -8.79
CA GLY A 81 15.52 -1.37 -9.49
C GLY A 81 14.31 -1.77 -8.65
N GLY A 82 13.10 -1.44 -9.13
CA GLY A 82 11.88 -1.63 -8.32
C GLY A 82 11.03 -0.36 -8.19
N ARG A 83 11.08 0.56 -9.17
CA ARG A 83 10.31 1.82 -9.18
C ARG A 83 8.79 1.62 -8.97
N PHE A 84 8.29 0.42 -9.22
CA PHE A 84 6.89 0.06 -8.99
C PHE A 84 6.54 -0.06 -7.49
N MET A 85 7.52 -0.19 -6.60
CA MET A 85 7.34 -0.19 -5.14
C MET A 85 7.56 1.18 -4.50
N LEU A 86 7.70 2.26 -5.29
CA LEU A 86 7.84 3.60 -4.73
C LEU A 86 6.66 3.99 -3.83
N ALA A 87 5.46 3.47 -4.12
CA ALA A 87 4.29 3.68 -3.26
C ALA A 87 4.49 3.15 -1.83
N MET A 88 5.13 1.98 -1.69
CA MET A 88 5.48 1.40 -0.39
C MET A 88 6.50 2.28 0.35
N ILE A 89 7.57 2.70 -0.31
CA ILE A 89 8.60 3.55 0.31
C ILE A 89 8.02 4.89 0.77
N ILE A 90 7.20 5.52 -0.08
CA ILE A 90 6.52 6.77 0.30
C ILE A 90 5.66 6.52 1.55
N ALA A 91 4.91 5.42 1.57
CA ALA A 91 4.12 5.04 2.74
C ALA A 91 4.96 4.81 4.01
N GLU A 92 6.14 4.18 3.94
CA GLU A 92 7.03 4.00 5.10
C GLU A 92 7.49 5.33 5.68
N TYR A 93 7.89 6.28 4.83
CA TYR A 93 8.29 7.61 5.27
C TYR A 93 7.10 8.42 5.83
N THR A 94 5.94 8.35 5.18
CA THR A 94 4.72 8.98 5.67
C THR A 94 4.28 8.39 7.01
N TYR A 95 4.43 7.08 7.21
CA TYR A 95 4.16 6.40 8.48
C TYR A 95 5.11 6.89 9.59
N THR A 96 6.40 6.93 9.27
CA THR A 96 7.45 7.40 10.19
C THR A 96 7.20 8.84 10.61
N LEU A 97 6.82 9.70 9.66
CA LEU A 97 6.44 11.09 9.93
C LEU A 97 5.21 11.16 10.84
N GLY A 98 4.21 10.32 10.59
CA GLY A 98 3.04 10.17 11.46
C GLY A 98 3.45 9.87 12.91
N ILE A 99 4.24 8.82 13.13
CA ILE A 99 4.73 8.45 14.47
C ILE A 99 5.58 9.57 15.09
N ALA A 100 6.38 10.29 14.29
CA ALA A 100 7.21 11.39 14.80
C ALA A 100 6.37 12.54 15.41
N PHE A 101 5.14 12.77 14.95
CA PHE A 101 4.23 13.74 15.59
C PHE A 101 3.89 13.39 17.05
N ARG A 102 4.06 12.13 17.46
CA ARG A 102 3.92 11.73 18.88
C ARG A 102 4.95 12.40 19.80
N PHE A 103 6.13 12.79 19.29
CA PHE A 103 7.09 13.59 20.09
C PHE A 103 6.53 14.98 20.42
N GLY A 104 5.85 15.60 19.46
CA GLY A 104 5.16 16.88 19.68
C GLY A 104 4.00 16.72 20.67
N LEU A 105 3.25 15.62 20.54
CA LEU A 105 2.13 15.29 21.41
C LEU A 105 2.56 14.93 22.85
N HIS A 106 3.76 14.39 23.04
CA HIS A 106 4.34 14.22 24.38
C HIS A 106 4.58 15.57 25.07
N SER A 107 5.00 16.58 24.30
CA SER A 107 5.30 17.91 24.84
C SER A 107 4.04 18.75 25.05
N ASN A 108 3.02 18.57 24.19
CA ASN A 108 1.74 19.26 24.25
C ASN A 108 0.58 18.26 24.00
N PRO A 109 0.12 17.53 25.03
CA PRO A 109 -0.92 16.50 24.87
C PRO A 109 -2.26 17.06 24.36
N ASP A 110 -2.59 18.31 24.70
CA ASP A 110 -3.89 18.93 24.39
C ASP A 110 -4.01 19.43 22.94
N SER A 111 -2.93 19.28 22.17
CA SER A 111 -2.89 19.74 20.78
C SER A 111 -3.70 18.84 19.86
N THR A 112 -5.00 19.11 19.72
CA THR A 112 -5.92 18.42 18.80
C THR A 112 -5.38 18.36 17.38
N SER A 113 -4.71 19.42 16.89
CA SER A 113 -4.12 19.43 15.55
C SER A 113 -2.96 18.44 15.39
N LEU A 114 -2.10 18.29 16.41
CA LEU A 114 -1.01 17.31 16.38
C LEU A 114 -1.54 15.89 16.45
N TYR A 115 -2.57 15.65 17.26
CA TYR A 115 -3.26 14.36 17.32
C TYR A 115 -3.86 14.00 15.96
N ILE A 116 -4.56 14.95 15.31
CA ILE A 116 -5.17 14.72 14.00
C ILE A 116 -4.09 14.44 12.94
N LEU A 117 -3.00 15.20 12.90
CA LEU A 117 -1.90 14.96 11.95
C LEU A 117 -1.27 13.58 12.18
N TYR A 118 -0.93 13.24 13.42
CA TYR A 118 -0.45 11.90 13.81
C TYR A 118 -1.40 10.82 13.28
N TYR A 119 -2.68 10.92 13.64
CA TYR A 119 -3.68 9.92 13.32
C TYR A 119 -3.88 9.77 11.82
N LEU A 120 -3.96 10.88 11.08
CA LEU A 120 -4.11 10.88 9.63
C LEU A 120 -2.90 10.26 8.94
N PHE A 121 -1.69 10.68 9.25
CA PHE A 121 -0.50 10.14 8.58
C PHE A 121 -0.30 8.64 8.85
N VAL A 122 -0.54 8.21 10.08
CA VAL A 122 -0.49 6.80 10.48
C VAL A 122 -1.58 5.98 9.80
N THR A 123 -2.78 6.54 9.62
CA THR A 123 -3.92 5.81 9.07
C THR A 123 -3.96 5.81 7.53
N LEU A 124 -3.44 6.85 6.89
CA LEU A 124 -3.38 6.98 5.43
C LEU A 124 -2.19 6.22 4.81
N SER A 125 -1.11 6.02 5.56
CA SER A 125 0.08 5.30 5.08
C SER A 125 -0.23 3.90 4.49
N PRO A 126 -1.06 3.04 5.12
CA PRO A 126 -1.51 1.75 4.58
C PRO A 126 -1.98 1.73 3.13
N CYS A 127 -2.56 2.82 2.61
CA CYS A 127 -3.00 2.88 1.23
C CYS A 127 -1.83 2.67 0.25
N GLY A 128 -0.64 3.20 0.56
CA GLY A 128 0.54 3.00 -0.28
C GLY A 128 1.11 1.58 -0.20
N PHE A 129 1.03 0.92 0.96
CA PHE A 129 1.42 -0.48 1.12
C PHE A 129 0.51 -1.40 0.30
N ILE A 130 -0.79 -1.20 0.41
CA ILE A 130 -1.80 -1.97 -0.31
C ILE A 130 -1.65 -1.78 -1.83
N ALA A 131 -1.45 -0.53 -2.28
CA ALA A 131 -1.20 -0.27 -3.70
C ALA A 131 0.05 -0.99 -4.23
N ALA A 132 1.11 -1.08 -3.44
CA ALA A 132 2.32 -1.80 -3.81
C ALA A 132 2.09 -3.32 -3.93
N GLU A 133 1.31 -3.91 -3.02
CA GLU A 133 0.89 -5.33 -3.06
C GLU A 133 0.14 -5.65 -4.37
N TYR A 134 -0.79 -4.78 -4.77
CA TYR A 134 -1.58 -4.97 -6.00
C TYR A 134 -0.68 -4.99 -7.24
N VAL A 135 0.22 -4.01 -7.34
CA VAL A 135 1.16 -3.91 -8.47
C VAL A 135 2.12 -5.09 -8.49
N LEU A 136 2.56 -5.54 -7.31
CA LEU A 136 3.44 -6.70 -7.17
C LEU A 136 2.74 -7.99 -7.63
N LEU A 137 1.49 -8.23 -7.18
CA LEU A 137 0.70 -9.38 -7.65
C LEU A 137 0.50 -9.34 -9.16
N GLY A 138 0.12 -8.18 -9.71
CA GLY A 138 -0.12 -8.02 -11.14
C GLY A 138 1.13 -8.24 -12.01
N ARG A 139 2.33 -7.98 -11.47
CA ARG A 139 3.60 -8.29 -12.12
C ARG A 139 3.97 -9.77 -11.97
N MET A 140 3.80 -10.33 -10.78
CA MET A 140 4.06 -11.74 -10.52
C MET A 140 3.18 -12.62 -11.41
N ALA A 141 1.88 -12.35 -11.50
CA ALA A 141 0.97 -13.11 -12.36
C ALA A 141 1.37 -13.11 -13.85
N ARG A 142 1.93 -12.00 -14.36
CA ARG A 142 2.45 -11.90 -15.73
C ARG A 142 3.76 -12.64 -15.92
N TRP A 143 4.67 -12.57 -14.95
CA TRP A 143 5.96 -13.25 -15.03
C TRP A 143 5.83 -14.78 -14.99
N LEU A 144 4.80 -15.31 -14.30
CA LEU A 144 4.49 -16.74 -14.29
C LEU A 144 3.74 -17.21 -15.55
N ASP A 145 3.45 -16.33 -16.50
CA ASP A 145 2.61 -16.59 -17.69
C ASP A 145 1.25 -17.24 -17.36
N GLY A 146 0.75 -16.99 -16.14
CA GLY A 146 -0.48 -17.57 -15.63
C GLY A 146 -1.76 -16.96 -16.21
N HIS A 147 -1.69 -16.32 -17.38
CA HIS A 147 -2.78 -15.55 -17.99
C HIS A 147 -4.06 -16.38 -18.16
N GLN A 148 -3.94 -17.69 -18.38
CA GLN A 148 -5.06 -18.63 -18.52
C GLN A 148 -5.70 -19.05 -17.18
N HIS A 149 -5.00 -18.83 -16.06
CA HIS A 149 -5.38 -19.29 -14.74
C HIS A 149 -5.87 -18.15 -13.82
N VAL A 150 -5.65 -16.88 -14.19
CA VAL A 150 -6.25 -15.74 -13.47
C VAL A 150 -7.67 -15.49 -14.00
N LEU A 151 -8.68 -15.52 -13.12
CA LEU A 151 -10.09 -15.35 -13.47
C LEU A 151 -10.40 -13.96 -14.09
N ILE A 152 -9.53 -12.98 -13.85
CA ILE A 152 -9.64 -11.61 -14.33
C ILE A 152 -8.23 -11.18 -14.77
N PRO A 153 -8.05 -10.52 -15.93
CA PRO A 153 -6.74 -10.06 -16.35
C PRO A 153 -6.09 -9.22 -15.24
N PRO A 154 -4.86 -9.54 -14.80
CA PRO A 154 -4.20 -8.90 -13.66
C PRO A 154 -4.16 -7.36 -13.74
N ASN A 155 -4.14 -6.82 -14.97
CA ASN A 155 -4.17 -5.38 -15.23
C ASN A 155 -5.48 -4.71 -14.80
N ARG A 156 -6.64 -5.36 -15.02
CA ARG A 156 -7.94 -4.79 -14.63
C ARG A 156 -8.19 -4.92 -13.14
N VAL A 157 -7.73 -6.02 -12.54
CA VAL A 157 -7.73 -6.23 -11.08
C VAL A 157 -6.94 -5.10 -10.42
N THR A 158 -5.66 -4.97 -10.77
CA THR A 158 -4.77 -3.95 -10.19
C THR A 158 -5.35 -2.54 -10.35
N LEU A 159 -5.85 -2.18 -11.55
CA LEU A 159 -6.42 -0.86 -11.79
C LEU A 159 -7.70 -0.62 -10.97
N CYS A 160 -8.61 -1.59 -10.92
CA CYS A 160 -9.87 -1.48 -10.18
C CYS A 160 -9.61 -1.31 -8.67
N PHE A 161 -8.70 -2.11 -8.10
CA PHE A 161 -8.37 -2.03 -6.68
C PHE A 161 -7.60 -0.75 -6.31
N VAL A 162 -6.66 -0.31 -7.16
CA VAL A 162 -5.98 0.98 -6.94
C VAL A 162 -6.97 2.15 -7.02
N LEU A 163 -7.91 2.13 -7.97
CA LEU A 163 -8.95 3.17 -8.06
C LEU A 163 -9.86 3.15 -6.83
N SER A 164 -10.25 1.97 -6.35
CA SER A 164 -11.01 1.81 -5.10
C SER A 164 -10.26 2.45 -3.93
N ASP A 165 -8.95 2.18 -3.80
CA ASP A 165 -8.14 2.72 -2.71
C ASP A 165 -7.91 4.24 -2.82
N VAL A 166 -7.85 4.79 -4.04
CA VAL A 166 -7.82 6.25 -4.24
C VAL A 166 -9.13 6.87 -3.76
N VAL A 167 -10.28 6.25 -4.06
CA VAL A 167 -11.57 6.74 -3.59
C VAL A 167 -11.65 6.68 -2.06
N THR A 168 -11.28 5.56 -1.44
CA THR A 168 -11.29 5.43 0.03
C THR A 168 -10.30 6.37 0.71
N PHE A 169 -9.14 6.61 0.09
CA PHE A 169 -8.17 7.61 0.56
C PHE A 169 -8.75 9.02 0.53
N LEU A 170 -9.42 9.40 -0.56
CA LEU A 170 -10.06 10.72 -0.66
C LEU A 170 -11.21 10.86 0.34
N THR A 171 -11.98 9.79 0.57
CA THR A 171 -13.01 9.77 1.62
C THR A 171 -12.42 9.95 3.02
N GLN A 172 -11.31 9.28 3.33
CA GLN A 172 -10.60 9.47 4.61
C GLN A 172 -10.01 10.88 4.74
N ALA A 173 -9.39 11.41 3.70
CA ALA A 173 -8.87 12.78 3.69
C ALA A 173 -10.00 13.82 3.89
N ALA A 174 -11.16 13.60 3.29
CA ALA A 174 -12.34 14.44 3.49
C ALA A 174 -12.89 14.31 4.91
N GLY A 175 -13.08 13.09 5.43
CA GLY A 175 -13.53 12.86 6.81
C GLY A 175 -12.58 13.48 7.84
N GLY A 176 -11.28 13.30 7.63
CA GLY A 176 -10.21 13.84 8.47
C GLY A 176 -10.15 15.36 8.48
N SER A 177 -10.27 15.99 7.30
CA SER A 177 -10.26 17.45 7.20
C SER A 177 -11.52 18.10 7.81
N ILE A 178 -12.69 17.46 7.67
CA ILE A 178 -13.93 17.89 8.33
C ILE A 178 -13.80 17.77 9.85
N SER A 179 -13.26 16.67 10.36
CA SER A 179 -12.97 16.51 11.79
C SER A 179 -11.95 17.54 12.30
N ALA A 180 -10.95 17.90 11.50
CA ALA A 180 -9.95 18.92 11.85
C ALA A 180 -10.50 20.35 11.89
N SER A 181 -11.47 20.65 11.03
CA SER A 181 -12.04 22.00 10.91
C SER A 181 -13.18 22.25 11.89
N ALA A 182 -13.50 21.28 12.76
CA ALA A 182 -14.65 21.30 13.66
C ALA A 182 -14.38 22.06 14.98
N HIS A 183 -13.75 23.23 14.90
CA HIS A 183 -13.19 23.98 16.03
C HIS A 183 -14.11 24.14 17.25
N GLU A 184 -15.45 24.12 17.09
CA GLU A 184 -16.41 24.14 18.21
C GLU A 184 -17.72 23.34 17.95
N ASP A 185 -17.80 22.59 16.85
CA ASP A 185 -19.04 21.89 16.47
C ASP A 185 -18.89 20.36 16.60
N PRO A 186 -19.33 19.76 17.73
CA PRO A 186 -19.18 18.33 17.96
C PRO A 186 -19.93 17.48 16.92
N LYS A 187 -21.00 18.02 16.30
CA LYS A 187 -21.74 17.31 15.25
C LYS A 187 -20.92 17.21 13.96
N LYS A 188 -20.16 18.25 13.62
CA LYS A 188 -19.23 18.22 12.47
C LYS A 188 -18.06 17.26 12.73
N ALA A 189 -17.49 17.28 13.93
CA ALA A 189 -16.43 16.34 14.30
C ALA A 189 -16.89 14.87 14.18
N GLN A 190 -18.09 14.55 14.69
CA GLN A 190 -18.67 13.22 14.60
C GLN A 190 -18.99 12.81 13.16
N THR A 191 -19.49 13.74 12.36
CA THR A 191 -19.76 13.49 10.92
C THR A 191 -18.47 13.17 10.17
N GLY A 192 -17.40 13.94 10.39
CA GLY A 192 -16.09 13.68 9.82
C GLY A 192 -15.53 12.31 10.21
N SER A 193 -15.65 11.93 11.49
CA SER A 193 -15.23 10.62 12.00
C SER A 193 -16.01 9.46 11.34
N ARG A 194 -17.33 9.60 11.16
CA ARG A 194 -18.14 8.59 10.46
C ARG A 194 -17.76 8.44 8.98
N ILE A 195 -17.49 9.55 8.29
CA ILE A 195 -17.02 9.53 6.90
C ILE A 195 -15.65 8.85 6.84
N PHE A 196 -14.76 9.16 7.77
CA PHE A 196 -13.44 8.54 7.87
C PHE A 196 -13.54 7.02 8.09
N LEU A 197 -14.38 6.59 9.04
CA LEU A 197 -14.65 5.18 9.33
C LEU A 197 -15.23 4.44 8.12
N ALA A 198 -16.14 5.05 7.37
CA ALA A 198 -16.68 4.47 6.15
C ALA A 198 -15.57 4.21 5.10
N GLY A 199 -14.62 5.14 4.98
CA GLY A 199 -13.45 4.97 4.12
C GLY A 199 -12.57 3.79 4.55
N LEU A 200 -12.30 3.66 5.85
CA LEU A 200 -11.55 2.53 6.42
C LEU A 200 -12.26 1.18 6.18
N ALA A 201 -13.56 1.11 6.45
CA ALA A 201 -14.34 -0.11 6.27
C ALA A 201 -14.39 -0.55 4.80
N MET A 202 -14.56 0.40 3.88
CA MET A 202 -14.54 0.13 2.44
C MET A 202 -13.15 -0.34 1.96
N GLN A 203 -12.08 0.27 2.48
CA GLN A 203 -10.70 -0.15 2.18
C GLN A 203 -10.41 -1.56 2.71
N LEU A 204 -10.83 -1.86 3.94
CA LEU A 204 -10.71 -3.19 4.54
C LEU A 204 -11.44 -4.24 3.70
N ALA A 205 -12.69 -3.97 3.28
CA ALA A 205 -13.47 -4.88 2.44
C ALA A 205 -12.80 -5.13 1.08
N SER A 206 -12.30 -4.07 0.44
CA SER A 206 -11.56 -4.12 -0.82
C SER A 206 -10.30 -4.98 -0.70
N PHE A 207 -9.47 -4.73 0.32
CA PHE A 207 -8.23 -5.45 0.54
C PHE A 207 -8.44 -6.91 0.96
N PHE A 208 -9.48 -7.18 1.74
CA PHE A 208 -9.87 -8.55 2.10
C PHE A 208 -10.27 -9.36 0.85
N PHE A 209 -11.07 -8.77 -0.04
CA PHE A 209 -11.43 -9.41 -1.30
C PHE A 209 -10.18 -9.67 -2.17
N PHE A 210 -9.27 -8.69 -2.27
CA PHE A 210 -8.00 -8.88 -2.97
C PHE A 210 -7.19 -10.04 -2.38
N THR A 211 -7.12 -10.15 -1.05
CA THR A 211 -6.41 -11.24 -0.38
C THR A 211 -7.02 -12.61 -0.72
N CYS A 212 -8.36 -12.70 -0.81
CA CYS A 212 -9.04 -13.92 -1.27
C CYS A 212 -8.66 -14.28 -2.72
N VAL A 213 -8.62 -13.28 -3.62
CA VAL A 213 -8.19 -13.48 -5.02
C VAL A 213 -6.75 -13.94 -5.08
N TYR A 214 -5.88 -13.37 -4.25
CA TYR A 214 -4.48 -13.74 -4.14
C TYR A 214 -4.27 -15.19 -3.68
N ILE A 215 -4.95 -15.60 -2.60
CA ILE A 215 -4.90 -16.98 -2.10
C ILE A 215 -5.40 -17.96 -3.17
N ARG A 216 -6.49 -17.61 -3.86
CA ARG A 216 -7.01 -18.42 -4.97
C ARG A 216 -6.00 -18.55 -6.12
N PHE A 217 -5.30 -17.47 -6.46
CA PHE A 217 -4.24 -17.48 -7.46
C PHE A 217 -3.11 -18.45 -7.06
N LEU A 218 -2.62 -18.36 -5.81
CA LEU A 218 -1.59 -19.28 -5.31
C LEU A 218 -2.05 -20.74 -5.31
N TYR A 219 -3.28 -21.01 -4.87
CA TYR A 219 -3.85 -22.36 -4.87
C TYR A 219 -3.95 -22.93 -6.29
N ARG A 220 -4.40 -22.12 -7.26
CA ARG A 220 -4.54 -22.55 -8.66
C ARG A 220 -3.17 -22.79 -9.30
N MET A 221 -2.19 -21.93 -9.05
CA MET A 221 -0.80 -22.14 -9.51
C MET A 221 -0.22 -23.44 -8.97
N ARG A 222 -0.41 -23.74 -7.68
CA ARG A 222 0.07 -24.99 -7.07
C ARG A 222 -0.60 -26.24 -7.66
N LYS A 223 -1.90 -26.16 -7.97
CA LYS A 223 -2.69 -27.33 -8.39
C LYS A 223 -2.58 -27.64 -9.89
N TYR A 224 -2.62 -26.62 -10.74
CA TYR A 224 -2.69 -26.81 -12.20
C TYR A 224 -1.33 -26.64 -12.88
N GLU A 225 -0.44 -25.81 -12.32
CA GLU A 225 0.84 -25.47 -12.93
C GLU A 225 2.00 -26.05 -12.13
N ASN A 226 1.98 -27.35 -11.89
CA ASN A 226 3.03 -28.03 -11.13
C ASN A 226 4.41 -27.88 -11.83
N HIS A 227 4.44 -27.72 -13.15
CA HIS A 227 5.67 -27.48 -13.90
C HIS A 227 6.29 -26.09 -13.60
N VAL A 228 5.49 -25.01 -13.56
CA VAL A 228 5.94 -23.66 -13.15
C VAL A 228 6.28 -23.62 -11.66
N TRP A 229 5.48 -24.33 -10.85
CA TRP A 229 5.76 -24.48 -9.42
C TRP A 229 7.14 -25.07 -9.22
N VAL A 230 7.48 -26.16 -9.91
CA VAL A 230 8.73 -26.90 -9.77
C VAL A 230 9.91 -26.32 -10.54
N ARG A 231 9.68 -25.40 -11.50
CA ARG A 231 10.71 -24.79 -12.36
C ARG A 231 11.92 -24.26 -11.59
N ASP A 232 11.69 -23.67 -10.43
CA ASP A 232 12.73 -23.03 -9.63
C ASP A 232 13.24 -23.93 -8.49
N ARG A 233 12.86 -25.24 -8.45
CA ARG A 233 13.41 -26.24 -7.53
C ARG A 233 14.89 -26.49 -7.84
N GLY A 234 15.76 -25.63 -7.32
CA GLY A 234 17.21 -25.68 -7.50
C GLY A 234 17.89 -24.32 -7.41
N LEU A 235 17.13 -23.23 -7.48
CA LEU A 235 17.65 -21.88 -7.23
C LEU A 235 17.80 -21.65 -5.72
N LYS A 236 18.78 -20.84 -5.33
CA LYS A 236 18.98 -20.45 -3.93
C LYS A 236 17.71 -19.77 -3.40
N TRP A 237 17.36 -19.99 -2.13
CA TRP A 237 16.12 -19.52 -1.48
C TRP A 237 15.78 -18.05 -1.81
N TYR A 238 16.78 -17.18 -1.87
CA TYR A 238 16.61 -15.74 -2.16
C TYR A 238 16.21 -15.40 -3.61
N ASN A 239 16.15 -16.38 -4.52
CA ASN A 239 15.76 -16.24 -5.93
C ASN A 239 14.53 -17.10 -6.30
N ASP A 240 13.90 -17.77 -5.33
CA ASP A 240 12.66 -18.52 -5.55
C ASP A 240 11.44 -17.59 -5.49
N TRP A 241 10.63 -17.58 -6.54
CA TRP A 241 9.39 -16.81 -6.61
C TRP A 241 8.39 -17.22 -5.51
N ARG A 242 8.48 -18.46 -5.03
CA ARG A 242 7.63 -18.95 -3.93
C ARG A 242 7.96 -18.25 -2.61
N ALA A 243 9.23 -17.89 -2.39
CA ALA A 243 9.63 -17.14 -1.21
C ALA A 243 9.08 -15.71 -1.26
N LEU A 244 9.08 -15.09 -2.44
CA LEU A 244 8.43 -13.80 -2.66
C LEU A 244 6.91 -13.86 -2.44
N ALA A 245 6.25 -14.92 -2.93
CA ALA A 245 4.84 -15.16 -2.65
C ALA A 245 4.58 -15.40 -1.15
N GLY A 246 5.46 -16.13 -0.46
CA GLY A 246 5.39 -16.29 0.99
C GLY A 246 5.49 -14.95 1.73
N ALA A 247 6.42 -14.07 1.31
CA ALA A 247 6.57 -12.74 1.88
C ALA A 247 5.33 -11.87 1.66
N MET A 248 4.76 -11.89 0.44
CA MET A 248 3.48 -11.23 0.15
C MET A 248 2.36 -11.74 1.05
N PHE A 249 2.25 -13.06 1.25
CA PHE A 249 1.22 -13.63 2.10
C PHE A 249 1.35 -13.17 3.57
N VAL A 250 2.57 -13.17 4.10
CA VAL A 250 2.85 -12.62 5.44
C VAL A 250 2.49 -11.14 5.53
N SER A 251 2.82 -10.36 4.50
CA SER A 251 2.48 -8.94 4.42
C SER A 251 0.97 -8.71 4.39
N CYS A 252 0.22 -9.46 3.57
CA CYS A 252 -1.24 -9.38 3.51
C CYS A 252 -1.88 -9.62 4.89
N ILE A 253 -1.39 -10.61 5.65
CA ILE A 253 -1.89 -10.88 7.01
C ILE A 253 -1.61 -9.68 7.93
N GLY A 254 -0.38 -9.16 7.93
CA GLY A 254 0.00 -8.02 8.76
C GLY A 254 -0.84 -6.77 8.48
N ILE A 255 -1.06 -6.47 7.20
CA ILE A 255 -1.90 -5.33 6.77
C ILE A 255 -3.38 -5.58 7.15
N LEU A 256 -3.91 -6.80 7.00
CA LEU A 256 -5.29 -7.12 7.40
C LEU A 256 -5.52 -6.95 8.91
N ILE A 257 -4.62 -7.47 9.75
CA ILE A 257 -4.72 -7.33 11.22
C ILE A 257 -4.79 -5.85 11.59
N ARG A 258 -3.88 -5.05 11.02
CA ARG A 258 -3.84 -3.60 11.21
C ARG A 258 -5.14 -2.91 10.75
N SER A 259 -5.63 -3.23 9.56
CA SER A 259 -6.86 -2.63 9.01
C SER A 259 -8.11 -2.95 9.84
N VAL A 260 -8.18 -4.17 10.40
CA VAL A 260 -9.25 -4.55 11.32
C VAL A 260 -9.14 -3.77 12.63
N TYR A 261 -7.95 -3.73 13.24
CA TYR A 261 -7.70 -2.95 14.45
C TYR A 261 -8.12 -1.49 14.28
N ARG A 262 -7.71 -0.84 13.19
CA ARG A 262 -8.04 0.58 12.93
C ARG A 262 -9.52 0.83 12.71
N THR A 263 -10.22 -0.11 12.09
CA THR A 263 -11.67 -0.01 11.92
C THR A 263 -12.38 -0.13 13.26
N ILE A 264 -11.93 -1.06 14.13
CA ILE A 264 -12.50 -1.25 15.47
C ILE A 264 -12.21 -0.04 16.36
N GLU A 265 -10.95 0.38 16.46
CA GLU A 265 -10.51 1.53 17.26
C GLU A 265 -11.33 2.79 16.94
N LEU A 266 -11.52 3.10 15.64
CA LEU A 266 -12.33 4.26 15.25
C LEU A 266 -13.83 4.04 15.43
N SER A 267 -14.32 2.80 15.37
CA SER A 267 -15.73 2.48 15.62
C SER A 267 -16.12 2.61 17.10
N GLU A 268 -15.18 2.35 18.02
CA GLU A 268 -15.36 2.58 19.46
C GLU A 268 -15.31 4.07 19.81
N GLY A 269 -14.66 4.89 18.98
CA GLY A 269 -14.54 6.33 19.17
C GLY A 269 -13.45 6.72 20.17
N PHE A 270 -13.42 8.01 20.53
CA PHE A 270 -12.37 8.61 21.35
C PHE A 270 -12.31 8.08 22.80
N ASP A 271 -13.41 7.52 23.31
CA ASP A 271 -13.49 6.93 24.65
C ASP A 271 -13.22 5.42 24.71
N GLY A 272 -12.94 4.78 23.56
CA GLY A 272 -12.71 3.34 23.46
C GLY A 272 -11.53 2.85 24.31
N PHE A 273 -11.67 1.65 24.88
CA PHE A 273 -10.61 1.02 25.68
C PHE A 273 -9.32 0.79 24.87
N LEU A 274 -9.45 0.57 23.56
CA LEU A 274 -8.32 0.42 22.64
C LEU A 274 -7.52 1.72 22.49
N THR A 275 -8.20 2.87 22.42
CA THR A 275 -7.57 4.19 22.29
C THR A 275 -6.83 4.61 23.56
N ARG A 276 -7.35 4.24 24.74
CA ARG A 276 -6.77 4.61 26.06
C ARG A 276 -5.48 3.86 26.43
N THR A 277 -5.08 2.84 25.66
CA THR A 277 -3.91 2.00 26.00
C THR A 277 -2.86 1.99 24.89
N GLU A 278 -1.72 2.63 25.14
CA GLU A 278 -0.59 2.74 24.19
C GLU A 278 -0.08 1.38 23.68
N VAL A 279 -0.15 0.33 24.50
CA VAL A 279 0.35 -1.01 24.15
C VAL A 279 -0.40 -1.61 22.95
N TYR A 280 -1.72 -1.42 22.84
CA TYR A 280 -2.47 -1.96 21.72
C TYR A 280 -2.09 -1.31 20.39
N PHE A 281 -1.82 0.01 20.39
CA PHE A 281 -1.29 0.68 19.21
C PHE A 281 0.04 0.04 18.76
N PHE A 282 1.00 -0.17 19.67
CA PHE A 282 2.27 -0.78 19.24
C PHE A 282 2.13 -2.24 18.80
N VAL A 283 1.32 -3.05 19.51
CA VAL A 283 1.23 -4.49 19.25
C VAL A 283 0.31 -4.83 18.08
N LEU A 284 -0.78 -4.08 17.88
CA LEU A 284 -1.82 -4.40 16.88
C LEU A 284 -1.76 -3.49 15.64
N ASP A 285 -1.15 -2.31 15.74
CA ASP A 285 -0.97 -1.42 14.58
C ASP A 285 0.47 -1.46 14.06
N PHE A 286 1.46 -1.24 14.94
CA PHE A 286 2.86 -1.09 14.53
C PHE A 286 3.55 -2.43 14.22
N VAL A 287 3.48 -3.42 15.11
CA VAL A 287 4.17 -4.70 14.94
C VAL A 287 3.73 -5.47 13.68
N PRO A 288 2.42 -5.62 13.37
CA PRO A 288 1.98 -6.35 12.18
C PRO A 288 2.45 -5.67 10.91
N LEU A 289 2.47 -4.33 10.89
CA LEU A 289 3.02 -3.57 9.79
C LEU A 289 4.54 -3.75 9.67
N LEU A 290 5.28 -3.65 10.77
CA LEU A 290 6.73 -3.83 10.76
C LEU A 290 7.13 -5.21 10.23
N ILE A 291 6.41 -6.27 10.62
CA ILE A 291 6.61 -7.63 10.11
C ILE A 291 6.37 -7.68 8.60
N ALA A 292 5.29 -7.04 8.11
CA ALA A 292 4.99 -6.95 6.69
C ALA A 292 6.12 -6.27 5.88
N LEU A 293 6.72 -5.21 6.42
CA LEU A 293 7.83 -4.50 5.77
C LEU A 293 9.14 -5.28 5.80
N ILE A 294 9.47 -5.88 6.95
CA ILE A 294 10.69 -6.70 7.12
C ILE A 294 10.67 -7.89 6.15
N ALA A 295 9.50 -8.49 5.89
CA ALA A 295 9.36 -9.59 4.95
C ALA A 295 9.89 -9.26 3.53
N TYR A 296 9.83 -8.00 3.10
CA TYR A 296 10.30 -7.58 1.77
C TYR A 296 11.79 -7.25 1.68
N VAL A 297 12.47 -7.05 2.81
CA VAL A 297 13.90 -6.72 2.83
C VAL A 297 14.77 -7.80 2.17
N PRO A 298 14.66 -9.10 2.54
CA PRO A 298 15.43 -10.15 1.87
C PRO A 298 14.92 -10.46 0.46
N PHE A 299 13.62 -10.27 0.21
CA PHE A 299 12.95 -10.67 -1.03
C PHE A 299 12.58 -9.47 -1.90
N TRP A 300 13.51 -8.53 -2.09
CA TRP A 300 13.23 -7.31 -2.86
C TRP A 300 12.72 -7.63 -4.27
N PRO A 301 11.44 -7.31 -4.60
CA PRO A 301 10.81 -7.67 -5.87
C PRO A 301 11.54 -7.18 -7.13
N GLY A 302 12.27 -6.07 -7.02
CA GLY A 302 13.09 -5.54 -8.11
C GLY A 302 14.21 -6.47 -8.57
N ARG A 303 14.59 -7.47 -7.76
CA ARG A 303 15.58 -8.50 -8.12
C ARG A 303 15.01 -9.59 -9.02
N PHE A 304 13.72 -9.86 -8.92
CA PHE A 304 13.06 -11.01 -9.57
C PHE A 304 12.41 -10.64 -10.91
N ILE A 305 11.95 -9.39 -11.07
CA ILE A 305 11.17 -8.96 -12.24
C ILE A 305 12.05 -8.07 -13.14
N PRO A 306 12.45 -8.51 -14.34
CA PRO A 306 13.28 -7.72 -15.27
C PRO A 306 12.62 -6.38 -15.65
N LYS A 307 13.45 -5.36 -15.94
CA LYS A 307 13.04 -3.96 -16.20
C LYS A 307 12.17 -3.73 -17.46
N GLY A 308 11.66 -4.76 -18.13
CA GLY A 308 11.03 -4.67 -19.45
C GLY A 308 9.51 -4.90 -19.55
N VAL A 309 8.82 -5.36 -18.49
CA VAL A 309 7.38 -5.67 -18.58
C VAL A 309 6.52 -4.42 -18.37
N THR A 310 6.67 -3.48 -19.30
CA THR A 310 5.87 -2.25 -19.42
C THR A 310 4.42 -2.61 -19.73
N PHE A 311 3.46 -1.91 -19.12
CA PHE A 311 2.03 -2.07 -19.44
C PHE A 311 1.78 -1.52 -20.86
N SER A 312 1.99 -2.33 -21.89
CA SER A 312 1.54 -1.97 -23.24
C SER A 312 0.05 -2.30 -23.35
N SER A 313 -0.79 -1.30 -23.13
CA SER A 313 -2.22 -1.34 -23.42
C SER A 313 -2.46 -1.13 -24.92
N LYS A 314 -1.95 -2.03 -25.76
CA LYS A 314 -2.51 -2.17 -27.11
C LYS A 314 -3.43 -3.38 -27.09
N PRO A 315 -4.74 -3.22 -27.39
CA PRO A 315 -5.51 -4.37 -27.85
C PRO A 315 -4.76 -4.92 -29.07
N GLU A 316 -4.39 -6.19 -29.04
CA GLU A 316 -4.09 -6.89 -30.29
C GLU A 316 -5.34 -6.79 -31.15
N GLU A 317 -5.28 -5.99 -32.21
CA GLU A 317 -6.21 -6.11 -33.32
C GLU A 317 -6.10 -7.54 -33.83
N PRO A 318 -7.21 -8.30 -33.90
CA PRO A 318 -7.17 -9.60 -34.52
C PRO A 318 -6.78 -9.41 -35.99
N GLN A 319 -5.61 -9.91 -36.36
CA GLN A 319 -5.20 -10.04 -37.76
C GLN A 319 -6.30 -10.84 -38.48
N ARG A 320 -7.16 -10.14 -39.23
CA ARG A 320 -8.06 -10.76 -40.19
C ARG A 320 -7.18 -11.40 -41.27
N GLN A 321 -7.07 -12.73 -41.22
CA GLN A 321 -6.71 -13.53 -42.38
C GLN A 321 -7.76 -13.24 -43.46
N SER A 322 -7.43 -12.37 -44.42
CA SER A 322 -8.09 -12.37 -45.71
C SER A 322 -7.49 -13.51 -46.52
N ALA A 323 -8.20 -14.63 -46.57
CA ALA A 323 -8.07 -15.57 -47.65
C ALA A 323 -8.70 -14.94 -48.89
N ASP A 324 -7.88 -14.58 -49.88
CA ASP A 324 -8.31 -14.59 -51.27
C ASP A 324 -7.11 -14.99 -52.13
N GLY A 325 -7.28 -16.07 -52.89
CA GLY A 325 -6.22 -16.77 -53.57
C GLY A 325 -6.07 -16.32 -55.02
N THR A 326 -4.84 -16.36 -55.53
CA THR A 326 -4.59 -16.54 -56.96
C THR A 326 -3.33 -17.39 -57.15
N LEU A 327 -3.60 -18.66 -57.44
CA LEU A 327 -2.96 -19.61 -58.38
C LEU A 327 -1.58 -19.31 -59.02
N GLN A 328 -0.88 -20.43 -59.27
CA GLN A 328 0.31 -20.67 -60.11
C GLN A 328 1.65 -20.35 -59.42
N ASP A 329 2.64 -21.24 -59.32
CA ASP A 329 2.93 -22.49 -60.01
C ASP A 329 3.94 -23.28 -59.14
N GLN A 330 3.66 -24.55 -58.84
CA GLN A 330 4.63 -25.48 -58.26
C GLN A 330 4.80 -26.59 -59.28
N ASP A 331 5.95 -26.64 -59.93
CA ASP A 331 6.35 -27.80 -60.71
C ASP A 331 7.83 -28.14 -60.46
N LYS A 332 8.06 -29.45 -60.27
CA LYS A 332 9.29 -30.21 -59.98
C LYS A 332 9.85 -30.16 -58.54
N VAL A 333 9.62 -31.16 -57.68
CA VAL A 333 9.87 -32.63 -57.77
C VAL A 333 11.36 -32.99 -57.88
N ASP A 334 11.94 -33.15 -56.69
CA ASP A 334 12.64 -34.35 -56.16
C ASP A 334 13.96 -34.89 -56.73
N THR A 335 14.82 -35.27 -55.75
CA THR A 335 15.76 -36.41 -55.66
C THR A 335 17.27 -36.19 -56.01
N PRO A 336 18.22 -37.03 -55.52
CA PRO A 336 19.13 -36.65 -54.41
C PRO A 336 20.61 -37.09 -54.66
N VAL A 337 21.45 -37.04 -53.61
CA VAL A 337 22.71 -37.82 -53.39
C VAL A 337 23.98 -37.46 -54.20
N VAL A 338 24.93 -36.85 -53.46
CA VAL A 338 26.33 -37.25 -53.20
C VAL A 338 27.15 -38.02 -54.27
N ASP A 339 28.32 -37.41 -54.56
CA ASP A 339 29.66 -37.92 -54.92
C ASP A 339 30.05 -38.46 -56.31
N LYS A 340 31.36 -38.25 -56.52
CA LYS A 340 32.20 -38.42 -57.71
C LYS A 340 32.62 -39.88 -57.93
N GLU A 341 32.95 -40.13 -59.20
CA GLU A 341 33.64 -41.28 -59.82
C GLU A 341 32.79 -42.47 -60.27
#